data_AF-A0A1W9G6G0-F1
#
_entry.id   AF-A0A1W9G6G0-F1
#
_cell.length_a   1.000
_cell.length_b   1.000
_cell.length_c   1.000
_cell.angle_alpha   90.00
_cell.angle_beta   90.00
_cell.angle_gamma   90.00
#
_symmetry.space_group_name_H-M   'P 1'
#
loop_
_entity.id
_entity.type
_entity.pdbx_description
1 polymer ?
#
loop_
_entity_poly.entity_id
_entity_poly.type
_entity_poly.pdbx_seq_one_letter_code
_entity_poly.pdbx_strand_id
1 'polypeptide(L)'
;MAAGGSGNGLYDHLYKKFFAERDSHVGYSFQQAPGGSAPAPLVTFREKLRWWTWNRWRRRRTLLAERDRLQQDILQMKKPGAPK
;
A
#
# COMPACT_ATOMS: atom_id res chain seq x y z
N MET A 1 0.02 -0.39 44.66
CA MET A 1 -1.44 -0.60 44.70
C MET A 1 -2.10 0.27 43.64
N ALA A 2 -2.53 -0.33 42.53
CA ALA A 2 -3.61 0.17 41.67
C ALA A 2 -4.31 -1.07 41.13
N ALA A 3 -5.60 -1.16 41.45
CA ALA A 3 -6.45 -2.33 41.29
C ALA A 3 -7.13 -2.35 39.91
N GLY A 4 -7.38 -3.58 39.43
CA GLY A 4 -8.18 -3.89 38.24
C GLY A 4 -7.59 -5.14 37.58
N GLY A 5 -8.14 -6.34 37.63
CA GLY A 5 -9.53 -6.74 37.77
C GLY A 5 -9.80 -7.74 36.64
N SER A 6 -10.00 -9.00 36.98
CA SER A 6 -10.21 -10.16 36.10
C SER A 6 -8.97 -10.64 35.31
N GLY A 7 -8.62 -11.92 35.49
CA GLY A 7 -7.44 -12.57 34.92
C GLY A 7 -7.51 -12.80 33.42
N ASN A 8 -7.55 -11.73 32.64
CA ASN A 8 -7.38 -11.78 31.19
C ASN A 8 -6.30 -10.76 30.80
N GLY A 9 -5.21 -11.25 30.23
CA GLY A 9 -4.11 -10.42 29.77
C GLY A 9 -4.56 -9.34 28.78
N LEU A 10 -3.77 -8.29 28.62
CA LEU A 10 -4.04 -7.13 27.75
C LEU A 10 -4.52 -7.51 26.34
N TYR A 11 -4.14 -8.69 25.85
CA TYR A 11 -4.46 -9.18 24.51
C TYR A 11 -5.43 -10.37 24.48
N ASP A 12 -5.93 -10.86 25.62
CA ASP A 12 -6.74 -12.07 25.68
C ASP A 12 -8.06 -11.95 24.92
N HIS A 13 -8.64 -10.75 24.85
CA HIS A 13 -9.84 -10.49 24.07
C HIS A 13 -9.60 -10.63 22.56
N LEU A 14 -8.38 -10.31 22.08
CA LEU A 14 -7.99 -10.50 20.68
C LEU A 14 -7.83 -11.99 20.36
N TYR A 15 -7.17 -12.74 21.25
CA TYR A 15 -6.99 -14.17 21.08
C TYR A 15 -8.31 -14.94 21.18
N LYS A 16 -9.20 -14.59 22.12
CA LYS A 16 -10.54 -15.21 22.23
C LYS A 16 -11.35 -15.05 20.95
N LYS A 17 -11.34 -13.86 20.36
CA LYS A 17 -12.02 -13.60 19.08
C LYS A 17 -11.43 -14.42 17.94
N PHE A 18 -10.10 -14.47 17.86
CA PHE A 18 -9.42 -15.27 16.84
C PHE A 18 -9.74 -16.76 16.96
N PHE A 19 -9.73 -17.33 18.17
CA PHE A 19 -10.05 -18.74 18.38
C PHE A 19 -11.53 -19.07 18.13
N ALA A 20 -12.45 -18.16 18.44
CA ALA A 20 -13.87 -18.34 18.14
C ALA A 20 -14.14 -18.42 16.62
N GLU A 21 -13.35 -17.72 15.82
CA GLU A 21 -13.51 -17.66 14.36
C GLU A 21 -12.50 -18.54 13.60
N ARG A 22 -11.65 -19.30 14.31
CA ARG A 22 -10.53 -20.07 13.72
C ARG A 22 -10.96 -21.00 12.59
N ASP A 23 -12.09 -21.67 12.76
CA ASP A 23 -12.57 -22.66 11.80
C ASP A 23 -13.31 -22.01 10.61
N SER A 24 -13.58 -20.70 10.67
CA SER A 24 -14.22 -19.91 9.60
C SER A 24 -13.22 -19.20 8.68
N HIS A 25 -11.99 -18.99 9.15
CA HIS A 25 -10.95 -18.28 8.41
C HIS A 25 -9.98 -19.28 7.78
N VAL A 26 -10.05 -19.42 6.46
CA VAL A 26 -8.99 -20.11 5.70
C VAL A 26 -7.78 -19.19 5.69
N GLY A 27 -6.67 -19.65 6.29
CA GLY A 27 -5.41 -18.90 6.29
C GLY A 27 -4.93 -18.58 4.88
N TYR A 28 -4.10 -17.55 4.75
CA TYR A 28 -3.49 -17.19 3.48
C TYR A 28 -2.66 -18.37 2.96
N SER A 29 -3.17 -19.06 1.93
CA SER A 29 -2.38 -20.07 1.23
C SER A 29 -1.34 -19.32 0.40
N PHE A 30 -0.05 -19.51 0.70
CA PHE A 30 1.05 -18.88 -0.04
C PHE A 30 0.99 -19.16 -1.56
N GLN A 31 0.26 -20.20 -1.97
CA GLN A 31 0.01 -20.57 -3.37
C GLN A 31 -1.23 -19.91 -3.99
N GLN A 32 -2.10 -19.27 -3.20
CA GLN A 32 -3.25 -18.48 -3.63
C GLN A 32 -2.95 -16.97 -3.56
N ALA A 33 -1.72 -16.57 -3.89
CA ALA A 33 -1.51 -15.17 -4.23
C ALA A 33 -2.47 -14.85 -5.41
N PRO A 34 -3.30 -13.80 -5.33
CA PRO A 34 -4.14 -13.41 -6.47
C PRO A 34 -3.22 -13.25 -7.67
N GLY A 35 -3.37 -14.16 -8.64
CA GLY A 35 -2.50 -14.30 -9.80
C GLY A 35 -2.54 -13.03 -10.63
N GLY A 36 -1.65 -12.10 -10.29
CA GLY A 36 -1.67 -10.76 -10.81
C GLY A 36 -0.38 -10.05 -10.45
N SER A 37 0.77 -10.73 -10.58
CA SER A 37 2.05 -10.02 -10.67
C SER A 37 2.10 -9.36 -12.05
N ALA A 38 1.28 -8.33 -12.25
CA ALA A 38 1.46 -7.43 -13.36
C ALA A 38 2.82 -6.77 -13.13
N PRO A 39 3.78 -6.92 -14.06
CA PRO A 39 5.05 -6.22 -13.93
C PRO A 39 4.75 -4.73 -13.81
N ALA A 40 5.31 -4.08 -12.79
CA ALA A 40 5.18 -2.64 -12.66
C ALA A 40 5.67 -2.01 -13.97
N PRO A 41 4.96 -0.99 -14.50
CA PRO A 41 5.36 -0.34 -15.74
C PRO A 41 6.79 0.16 -15.61
N LEU A 42 7.69 -0.38 -16.44
CA LEU A 42 9.07 0.06 -16.53
C LEU A 42 9.05 1.48 -17.11
N VAL A 43 9.39 2.46 -16.28
CA VAL A 43 9.51 3.85 -16.72
C VAL A 43 10.72 3.96 -17.65
N THR A 44 10.47 3.91 -18.96
CA THR A 44 11.50 4.12 -19.98
C THR A 44 11.80 5.61 -20.07
N PHE A 45 12.97 6.03 -19.61
CA PHE A 45 13.43 7.40 -19.82
C PHE A 45 13.92 7.57 -21.26
N ARG A 46 13.55 8.68 -21.92
CA ARG A 46 14.00 9.01 -23.29
C ARG A 46 15.53 9.01 -23.44
N GLU A 47 16.25 9.25 -22.34
CA GLU A 47 17.71 9.15 -22.29
C GLU A 47 18.12 8.30 -21.09
N LYS A 48 19.16 7.46 -21.26
CA LYS A 48 19.73 6.66 -20.18
C LYS A 48 20.26 7.57 -19.07
N LEU A 49 19.82 7.34 -17.84
CA LEU A 49 20.32 8.06 -16.66
C LEU A 49 21.82 7.78 -16.48
N ARG A 50 22.66 8.81 -16.66
CA ARG A 50 24.08 8.77 -16.26
C ARG A 50 24.22 9.52 -14.94
N TRP A 51 25.02 8.99 -14.02
CA TRP A 51 25.15 9.57 -12.68
C TRP A 51 25.77 10.98 -12.66
N TRP A 52 26.45 11.39 -13.74
CA TRP A 52 27.16 12.67 -13.89
C TRP A 52 26.45 13.70 -14.79
N THR A 53 25.17 13.53 -15.12
CA THR A 53 24.47 14.52 -15.96
C THR A 53 24.16 15.80 -15.18
N TRP A 54 24.69 16.94 -15.64
CA TRP A 54 24.42 18.28 -15.11
C TRP A 54 22.92 18.65 -15.08
N ASN A 55 22.12 18.09 -15.98
CA ASN A 55 20.66 18.32 -16.06
C ASN A 55 19.82 17.49 -15.06
N ARG A 56 20.46 16.78 -14.11
CA ARG A 56 19.77 15.89 -13.15
C ARG A 56 18.71 16.62 -12.32
N TRP A 57 18.99 17.83 -11.84
CA TRP A 57 18.07 18.60 -11.00
C TRP A 57 16.80 18.99 -11.77
N ARG A 58 16.95 19.42 -13.03
CA ARG A 58 15.84 19.82 -13.90
C ARG A 58 14.93 18.63 -14.20
N ARG A 59 15.53 17.48 -14.51
CA ARG A 59 14.81 16.22 -14.74
C ARG A 59 14.08 15.73 -13.49
N ARG A 60 14.71 15.80 -12.32
CA ARG A 60 14.07 15.42 -11.04
C ARG A 60 12.82 16.26 -10.78
N ARG A 61 12.86 17.56 -11.08
CA ARG A 61 11.70 18.44 -10.98
C ARG A 61 10.57 18.00 -11.92
N THR A 62 10.88 17.68 -13.17
CA THR A 62 9.88 17.16 -14.13
C THR A 62 9.26 15.84 -13.67
N LEU A 63 10.07 14.91 -13.16
CA LEU A 63 9.58 13.61 -12.67
C LEU A 63 8.67 13.75 -11.45
N LEU A 64 9.01 14.64 -10.52
CA LEU A 64 8.17 14.91 -9.36
C LEU A 64 6.84 15.55 -9.77
N ALA A 65 6.87 16.49 -10.72
CA ALA A 65 5.64 17.09 -11.24
C ALA A 65 4.72 16.06 -11.91
N GLU A 66 5.28 15.16 -12.72
CA GLU A 66 4.49 14.10 -13.37
C GLU A 66 3.94 13.09 -12.35
N ARG A 67 4.74 12.73 -11.34
CA ARG A 67 4.29 11.90 -10.22
C ARG A 67 3.10 12.54 -9.50
N ASP A 68 3.20 13.82 -9.18
CA ASP A 68 2.15 14.53 -8.43
C ASP A 68 0.86 14.61 -9.24
N ARG A 69 0.96 14.84 -10.56
CA ARG A 69 -0.17 14.77 -11.49
C ARG A 69 -0.85 13.40 -11.49
N LEU A 70 -0.09 12.32 -11.70
CA LEU A 70 -0.63 10.95 -11.70
C LEU A 70 -1.29 10.60 -10.36
N GLN A 71 -0.70 11.06 -9.26
CA GLN A 71 -1.26 10.85 -7.93
C GLN A 71 -2.60 11.59 -7.74
N GLN A 72 -2.72 12.82 -8.25
CA GLN A 72 -3.99 13.55 -8.28
C GLN A 72 -5.04 12.84 -9.12
N ASP A 73 -4.68 12.33 -10.30
CA ASP A 73 -5.60 11.59 -11.18
C ASP A 73 -6.13 10.33 -10.49
N ILE A 74 -5.28 9.56 -9.80
CA ILE A 74 -5.70 8.40 -9.00
C ILE A 74 -6.67 8.79 -7.88
N LEU A 75 -6.40 9.90 -7.18
CA LEU A 75 -7.28 10.40 -6.12
C LEU A 75 -8.64 10.85 -6.67
N GLN A 76 -8.68 11.41 -7.88
CA GLN A 76 -9.91 11.78 -8.57
C GLN A 76 -10.70 10.54 -9.01
N MET A 77 -10.02 9.54 -9.59
CA MET A 77 -10.65 8.25 -9.96
C MET A 77 -11.24 7.51 -8.75
N LYS A 78 -10.61 7.65 -7.57
CA LYS A 78 -11.07 7.07 -6.31
C LYS A 78 -12.25 7.79 -5.65
N LYS A 79 -12.74 8.92 -6.19
CA LYS A 79 -14.00 9.53 -5.73
C LYS A 79 -15.16 9.01 -6.59
N PRO A 80 -15.90 7.97 -6.15
CA PRO A 80 -17.14 7.60 -6.82
C PRO A 80 -18.19 8.64 -6.44
N GLY A 81 -18.57 9.53 -7.35
CA GLY A 81 -19.75 10.39 -7.17
C GLY A 81 -19.56 11.90 -7.41
N ALA A 82 -18.71 12.34 -8.33
CA ALA A 82 -18.89 13.67 -8.90
C ALA A 82 -20.06 13.61 -9.92
N PRO A 83 -21.14 14.39 -9.74
CA PRO A 83 -22.25 14.41 -10.70
C PRO A 83 -21.76 14.95 -12.05
N LYS A 84 -22.23 14.31 -13.12
CA LYS A 84 -22.10 14.78 -14.50
C LYS A 84 -22.75 16.13 -14.70
#